data_AF-A0A814BT70-F1
#
_entry.id   AF-A0A814BT70-F1
#
_cell.length_a   1.000
_cell.length_b   1.000
_cell.length_c   1.000
_cell.angle_alpha   90.00
_cell.angle_beta   90.00
_cell.angle_gamma   90.00
#
_symmetry.space_group_name_H-M   'P 1'
#
loop_
_entity.id
_entity.type
_entity.pdbx_description
1 polymer ?
#
loop_
_entity_poly.entity_id
_entity_poly.type
_entity_poly.pdbx_seq_one_letter_code
_entity_poly.pdbx_strand_id
1 'polypeptide(L)'
;MSSTKLPAFTIQYYEHEKKIDFPVELFKTPLKVDGFFSPFVDNQFCLGYLENFRRKADTLNYLLNLGHGIEFTKTDNDIYLIKNLSNLNIYILMKNSEEQYSVEPDICKPVFNLKPLFQHKFLPKKVGKMYDECSVRISFGKPFEKSNEFEIGFISPCWIEMTLTRIVNFNLEN
;
A
#
# COMPACT_ATOMS: atom_id res chain seq x y z
N MET A 1 -10.93 14.36 -27.28
CA MET A 1 -11.41 13.64 -26.09
C MET A 1 -10.19 13.14 -25.33
N SER A 2 -9.90 13.74 -24.17
CA SER A 2 -8.80 13.30 -23.32
C SER A 2 -9.11 11.91 -22.81
N SER A 3 -8.34 10.89 -23.22
CA SER A 3 -8.35 9.57 -22.57
C SER A 3 -8.02 9.80 -21.09
N THR A 4 -9.01 9.63 -20.22
CA THR A 4 -8.82 9.74 -18.77
C THR A 4 -7.88 8.62 -18.35
N LYS A 5 -6.64 8.98 -18.03
CA LYS A 5 -5.62 8.03 -17.60
C LYS A 5 -6.06 7.45 -16.25
N LEU A 6 -6.37 6.16 -16.21
CA LEU A 6 -6.71 5.48 -14.97
C LEU A 6 -5.50 5.44 -14.03
N PRO A 7 -5.70 5.53 -12.70
CA PRO A 7 -4.63 5.39 -11.74
C PRO A 7 -3.99 4.01 -11.85
N ALA A 8 -2.69 3.96 -11.59
CA ALA A 8 -1.96 2.71 -11.47
C ALA A 8 -2.19 2.08 -10.09
N PHE A 9 -2.24 2.91 -9.07
CA PHE A 9 -2.42 2.51 -7.68
C PHE A 9 -3.39 3.43 -6.96
N THR A 10 -4.03 2.86 -5.94
CA THR A 10 -4.74 3.62 -4.91
C THR A 10 -4.14 3.25 -3.56
N ILE A 11 -3.87 4.25 -2.71
CA ILE A 11 -3.33 4.05 -1.37
C ILE A 11 -4.26 4.71 -0.35
N GLN A 12 -4.72 3.95 0.65
CA GLN A 12 -5.41 4.48 1.83
C GLN A 12 -4.51 4.41 3.05
N TYR A 13 -4.36 5.53 3.78
CA TYR A 13 -3.65 5.57 5.05
C TYR A 13 -4.59 5.30 6.23
N TYR A 14 -4.05 4.62 7.24
CA TYR A 14 -4.73 4.24 8.46
C TYR A 14 -3.87 4.49 9.70
N GLU A 15 -4.54 4.93 10.76
CA GLU A 15 -4.01 4.96 12.12
C GLU A 15 -4.90 4.08 13.00
N HIS A 16 -4.37 2.94 13.46
CA HIS A 16 -5.17 1.85 14.04
C HIS A 16 -6.29 1.39 13.10
N GLU A 17 -7.54 1.44 13.54
CA GLU A 17 -8.71 1.07 12.77
C GLU A 17 -9.22 2.19 11.84
N LYS A 18 -8.70 3.42 12.00
CA LYS A 18 -9.29 4.60 11.37
C LYS A 18 -8.61 4.93 10.05
N LYS A 19 -9.43 5.11 9.02
CA LYS A 19 -9.03 5.75 7.76
C LYS A 19 -8.70 7.21 8.05
N ILE A 20 -7.53 7.65 7.60
CA ILE A 20 -7.12 9.05 7.63
C ILE A 20 -7.21 9.59 6.23
N ASP A 21 -8.00 10.65 6.06
CA ASP A 21 -8.25 11.32 4.78
C ASP A 21 -8.76 10.38 3.67
N PHE A 22 -8.80 10.88 2.43
CA PHE A 22 -9.19 10.13 1.24
C PHE A 22 -8.03 9.30 0.65
N PRO A 23 -8.33 8.22 -0.09
CA PRO A 23 -7.31 7.49 -0.81
C PRO A 23 -6.59 8.36 -1.85
N VAL A 24 -5.26 8.20 -1.94
CA VAL A 24 -4.43 8.87 -2.93
C VAL A 24 -4.30 8.01 -4.18
N GLU A 25 -4.48 8.64 -5.35
CA GLU A 25 -4.31 8.02 -6.65
C GLU A 25 -2.91 8.30 -7.22
N LEU A 26 -2.22 7.24 -7.63
CA LEU A 26 -0.86 7.32 -8.18
C LEU A 26 -0.81 6.69 -9.57
N PHE A 27 -0.11 7.33 -10.50
CA PHE A 27 -0.22 7.02 -11.93
C PHE A 27 1.00 6.32 -12.53
N LYS A 28 2.14 6.31 -11.84
CA LYS A 28 3.39 5.68 -12.31
C LYS A 28 4.29 5.25 -11.15
N THR A 29 5.19 4.31 -11.44
CA THR A 29 6.34 3.96 -10.60
C THR A 29 7.60 4.71 -11.10
N PRO A 30 8.64 4.88 -10.26
CA PRO A 30 8.66 4.57 -8.83
C PRO A 30 7.69 5.48 -8.06
N LEU A 31 7.06 4.93 -7.03
CA LEU A 31 6.30 5.73 -6.07
C LEU A 31 6.90 5.59 -4.68
N LYS A 32 6.75 6.62 -3.86
CA LYS A 32 7.27 6.67 -2.50
C LYS A 32 6.14 6.89 -1.50
N VAL A 33 6.24 6.27 -0.33
CA VAL A 33 5.42 6.59 0.83
C VAL A 33 6.36 6.83 1.99
N ASP A 34 6.31 8.00 2.61
CA ASP A 34 7.30 8.44 3.60
C ASP A 34 6.68 9.19 4.78
N GLY A 35 7.52 9.52 5.77
CA GLY A 35 7.13 10.22 6.99
C GLY A 35 7.30 11.74 6.94
N PHE A 36 7.59 12.32 5.76
CA PHE A 36 7.81 13.76 5.66
C PHE A 36 6.49 14.55 5.63
N PHE A 37 6.59 15.88 5.55
CA PHE A 37 5.49 16.82 5.68
C PHE A 37 5.21 17.62 4.40
N SER A 38 5.59 17.07 3.23
CA SER A 38 5.40 17.79 1.96
C SER A 38 4.01 17.53 1.34
N PRO A 39 3.21 18.58 1.07
CA PRO A 39 1.89 18.43 0.43
C PRO A 39 1.93 18.05 -1.05
N PHE A 40 3.04 18.33 -1.76
CA PHE A 40 3.09 18.24 -3.22
C PHE A 40 4.40 17.66 -3.71
N VAL A 41 4.42 16.36 -4.01
CA VAL A 41 5.49 15.74 -4.80
C VAL A 41 4.90 14.64 -5.68
N ASP A 42 5.20 14.70 -6.97
CA ASP A 42 4.75 13.72 -7.95
C ASP A 42 5.17 12.29 -7.55
N ASN A 43 4.19 11.39 -7.40
CA ASN A 43 4.38 9.98 -7.03
C ASN A 43 4.99 9.76 -5.64
N GLN A 44 4.84 10.70 -4.73
CA GLN A 44 5.26 10.56 -3.35
C GLN A 44 4.10 10.92 -2.41
N PHE A 45 3.84 10.04 -1.46
CA PHE A 45 2.77 10.17 -0.47
C PHE A 45 3.38 10.36 0.92
N CYS A 46 3.36 11.60 1.39
CA CYS A 46 3.94 12.00 2.67
C CYS A 46 2.90 11.83 3.78
N LEU A 47 3.02 10.78 4.61
CA LEU A 47 2.07 10.48 5.67
C LEU A 47 2.10 11.52 6.80
N GLY A 48 3.25 12.16 7.03
CA GLY A 48 3.41 13.19 8.05
C GLY A 48 2.58 14.45 7.76
N TYR A 49 2.27 14.73 6.49
CA TYR A 49 1.43 15.86 6.09
C TYR A 49 -0.04 15.70 6.52
N LEU A 50 -0.52 14.46 6.71
CA LEU A 50 -1.92 14.22 7.02
C LEU A 50 -2.25 14.59 8.47
N GLU A 51 -3.34 15.34 8.65
CA GLU A 51 -3.82 15.74 9.97
C GLU A 51 -4.71 14.65 10.59
N ASN A 52 -4.49 14.39 11.88
CA ASN A 52 -5.42 13.61 12.69
C ASN A 52 -5.44 14.16 14.13
N PHE A 53 -6.51 14.87 14.50
CA PHE A 53 -6.69 15.42 15.84
C PHE A 53 -6.78 14.37 16.96
N ARG A 54 -6.99 13.09 16.59
CA ARG A 54 -7.04 11.96 17.52
C ARG A 54 -5.81 11.05 17.41
N ARG A 55 -4.73 11.52 16.78
CA ARG A 55 -3.48 10.78 16.64
C ARG A 55 -2.94 10.43 18.03
N LYS A 56 -2.69 9.13 18.23
CA LYS A 56 -2.09 8.63 19.47
C LYS A 56 -0.57 8.79 19.43
N ALA A 57 0.04 8.81 20.62
CA ALA A 57 1.48 9.03 20.77
C ALA A 57 2.33 7.91 20.15
N ASP A 58 1.85 6.67 20.17
CA ASP A 58 2.51 5.53 19.53
C ASP A 58 2.55 5.68 18.01
N THR A 59 1.43 6.02 17.37
CA THR A 59 1.37 6.35 15.94
C THR A 59 2.34 7.48 15.57
N LEU A 60 2.34 8.56 16.36
CA LEU A 60 3.25 9.68 16.14
C LEU A 60 4.72 9.24 16.20
N ASN A 61 5.07 8.38 17.15
CA ASN A 61 6.43 7.85 17.27
C ASN A 61 6.85 7.07 16.00
N TYR A 62 5.97 6.23 15.43
CA TYR A 62 6.28 5.53 14.19
C TYR A 62 6.38 6.47 12.98
N LEU A 63 5.48 7.45 12.85
CA LEU A 63 5.54 8.44 11.77
C LEU A 63 6.84 9.25 11.80
N LEU A 64 7.27 9.72 12.98
CA LEU A 64 8.52 10.48 13.13
C LEU A 64 9.77 9.66 12.77
N ASN A 65 9.72 8.34 12.96
CA ASN A 65 10.82 7.44 12.63
C ASN A 65 10.72 6.81 11.22
N LEU A 66 9.62 7.07 10.49
CA LEU A 66 9.41 6.52 9.16
C LEU A 66 10.45 7.04 8.15
N GLY A 67 10.91 8.28 8.30
CA GLY A 67 11.95 8.86 7.42
C GLY A 67 11.56 8.76 5.94
N HIS A 68 12.45 8.20 5.11
CA HIS A 68 12.20 7.98 3.68
C HIS A 68 11.19 6.85 3.36
N GLY A 69 10.71 6.12 4.38
CA GLY A 69 9.62 5.17 4.27
C GLY A 69 9.89 4.02 3.31
N ILE A 70 9.08 3.89 2.27
CA ILE A 70 9.17 2.83 1.27
C ILE A 70 9.21 3.41 -0.15
N GLU A 71 9.89 2.71 -1.04
CA GLU A 71 9.80 2.93 -2.48
C GLU A 71 9.25 1.68 -3.15
N PHE A 72 8.26 1.89 -4.02
CA PHE A 72 7.62 0.82 -4.77
C PHE A 72 7.94 0.98 -6.25
N THR A 73 8.55 -0.06 -6.84
CA THR A 73 9.05 -0.04 -8.21
C THR A 73 8.52 -1.22 -9.00
N LYS A 74 8.57 -1.10 -10.34
CA LYS A 74 8.18 -2.16 -11.26
C LYS A 74 9.40 -2.56 -12.08
N THR A 75 9.68 -3.85 -12.14
CA THR A 75 10.71 -4.42 -13.02
C THR A 75 10.15 -4.65 -14.43
N ASP A 76 11.04 -4.84 -15.41
CA ASP A 76 10.69 -5.17 -16.79
C ASP A 76 9.93 -6.51 -16.92
N ASN A 77 10.02 -7.36 -15.90
CA ASN A 77 9.34 -8.66 -15.84
C ASN A 77 7.94 -8.60 -15.19
N ASP A 78 7.34 -7.41 -15.07
CA ASP A 78 6.04 -7.20 -14.40
C ASP A 78 6.02 -7.69 -12.93
N ILE A 79 7.18 -7.67 -12.28
CA ILE A 79 7.31 -7.90 -10.84
C ILE A 79 7.41 -6.54 -10.16
N TYR A 80 6.55 -6.30 -9.18
CA TYR A 80 6.64 -5.14 -8.32
C TYR A 80 7.46 -5.44 -7.09
N LEU A 81 8.34 -4.50 -6.76
CA LEU A 81 9.24 -4.57 -5.63
C LEU A 81 8.93 -3.47 -4.64
N ILE A 82 9.08 -3.77 -3.35
CA ILE A 82 9.11 -2.79 -2.28
C ILE A 82 10.51 -2.74 -1.71
N LYS A 83 11.08 -1.54 -1.64
CA LYS A 83 12.34 -1.25 -0.96
C LYS A 83 12.03 -0.50 0.33
N ASN A 84 12.51 -1.02 1.45
CA ASN A 84 12.41 -0.33 2.72
C ASN A 84 13.55 0.70 2.82
N LEU A 85 13.20 1.99 2.84
CA LEU A 85 14.11 3.13 3.00
C LEU A 85 13.96 3.77 4.38
N SER A 86 13.13 3.21 5.25
CA SER A 86 12.89 3.70 6.60
C SER A 86 13.92 3.14 7.58
N ASN A 87 13.96 3.73 8.78
CA ASN A 87 14.73 3.17 9.90
C ASN A 87 13.95 2.10 10.68
N LEU A 88 12.74 1.74 10.21
CA LEU A 88 11.84 0.81 10.85
C LEU A 88 11.76 -0.48 10.06
N ASN A 89 11.50 -1.60 10.74
CA ASN A 89 10.98 -2.77 10.04
C ASN A 89 9.59 -2.43 9.50
N ILE A 90 9.30 -2.86 8.27
CA ILE A 90 7.93 -2.84 7.75
C ILE A 90 7.36 -4.26 7.75
N TYR A 91 6.05 -4.37 7.89
CA TYR A 91 5.35 -5.64 7.94
C TYR A 91 4.31 -5.67 6.82
N ILE A 92 4.40 -6.71 6.00
CA ILE A 92 3.61 -6.83 4.78
C ILE A 92 2.61 -7.96 4.96
N LEU A 93 1.33 -7.64 4.78
CA LEU A 93 0.22 -8.57 4.83
C LEU A 93 -0.57 -8.47 3.53
N MET A 94 -0.56 -9.54 2.75
CA MET A 94 -1.40 -9.61 1.55
C MET A 94 -2.86 -9.69 1.96
N LYS A 95 -3.76 -8.98 1.27
CA LYS A 95 -5.18 -8.91 1.70
C LYS A 95 -5.90 -10.27 1.67
N ASN A 96 -5.41 -11.20 0.85
CA ASN A 96 -5.89 -12.57 0.76
C ASN A 96 -5.13 -13.58 1.65
N SER A 97 -4.27 -13.10 2.56
CA SER A 97 -3.45 -13.92 3.45
C SER A 97 -3.70 -13.53 4.92
N GLU A 98 -3.47 -14.47 5.83
CA GLU A 98 -3.34 -14.18 7.27
C GLU A 98 -1.88 -14.11 7.72
N GLU A 99 -0.95 -14.57 6.88
CA GLU A 99 0.48 -14.52 7.14
C GLU A 99 1.06 -13.18 6.70
N GLN A 100 1.80 -12.55 7.62
CA GLN A 100 2.60 -11.37 7.35
C GLN A 100 4.09 -11.70 7.44
N TYR A 101 4.91 -10.94 6.74
CA TYR A 101 6.37 -11.03 6.83
C TYR A 101 6.99 -9.66 7.04
N SER A 102 8.17 -9.63 7.66
CA SER A 102 8.92 -8.39 7.88
C SER A 102 9.91 -8.11 6.74
N VAL A 103 10.13 -6.83 6.47
CA VAL A 103 11.20 -6.34 5.62
C VAL A 103 12.02 -5.33 6.42
N GLU A 104 13.28 -5.67 6.67
CA GLU A 104 14.23 -4.82 7.40
C GLU A 104 14.64 -3.60 6.57
N PRO A 105 15.15 -2.52 7.21
CA PRO A 105 15.76 -1.39 6.50
C PRO A 105 16.75 -1.82 5.41
N ASP A 106 16.78 -1.06 4.31
CA ASP A 106 17.63 -1.27 3.13
C ASP A 106 17.35 -2.56 2.32
N ILE A 107 16.43 -3.41 2.75
CA ILE A 107 16.04 -4.62 2.01
C ILE A 107 14.98 -4.31 0.96
N CYS A 108 15.13 -4.96 -0.20
CA CYS A 108 14.17 -4.94 -1.30
C CYS A 108 13.54 -6.34 -1.47
N LYS A 109 12.21 -6.41 -1.53
CA LYS A 109 11.45 -7.67 -1.69
C LYS A 109 10.40 -7.57 -2.81
N PRO A 110 10.13 -8.67 -3.54
CA PRO A 110 8.99 -8.72 -4.45
C PRO A 110 7.67 -8.79 -3.68
N VAL A 111 6.65 -8.09 -4.18
CA VAL A 111 5.30 -8.04 -3.57
C VAL A 111 4.23 -8.58 -4.52
N PHE A 112 4.19 -8.10 -5.76
CA PHE A 112 3.27 -8.61 -6.79
C PHE A 112 4.04 -9.18 -7.96
N ASN A 113 3.58 -10.32 -8.47
CA ASN A 113 4.00 -10.89 -9.74
C ASN A 113 2.79 -11.01 -10.66
N LEU A 114 2.75 -10.23 -11.74
CA LEU A 114 1.58 -10.18 -12.60
C LEU A 114 1.52 -11.32 -13.63
N LYS A 115 2.64 -12.02 -13.90
CA LYS A 115 2.67 -13.05 -14.95
C LYS A 115 1.61 -14.15 -14.74
N PRO A 116 1.45 -14.73 -13.53
CA PRO A 116 0.37 -15.67 -13.25
C PRO A 116 -1.03 -15.04 -13.43
N LEU A 117 -1.17 -13.75 -13.09
CA LEU A 117 -2.41 -12.98 -13.23
C LEU A 117 -2.79 -12.69 -14.69
N PHE A 118 -1.90 -12.91 -15.66
CA PHE A 118 -2.25 -12.80 -17.08
C PHE A 118 -2.41 -14.18 -17.75
N GLN A 119 -1.76 -15.22 -17.23
CA GLN A 119 -1.80 -16.56 -17.82
C GLN A 119 -3.13 -17.28 -17.61
N HIS A 120 -3.76 -17.12 -16.45
CA HIS A 120 -5.06 -17.75 -16.18
C HIS A 120 -6.22 -16.93 -16.74
N LYS A 121 -6.36 -16.73 -18.07
CA LYS A 121 -7.48 -16.00 -18.75
C LYS A 121 -8.64 -15.64 -17.79
N PHE A 122 -8.54 -14.49 -17.13
CA PHE A 122 -9.31 -14.23 -15.90
C PHE A 122 -10.76 -13.87 -16.27
N LEU A 123 -11.71 -14.63 -15.72
CA LEU A 123 -13.14 -14.42 -15.96
C LEU A 123 -13.67 -13.21 -15.16
N PRO A 124 -14.50 -12.33 -15.76
CA PRO A 124 -15.04 -11.12 -15.13
C PRO A 124 -15.95 -11.38 -13.91
N LYS A 125 -16.33 -12.63 -13.61
CA LYS A 125 -17.17 -12.97 -12.45
C LYS A 125 -16.46 -12.91 -11.07
N LYS A 126 -15.22 -12.43 -11.00
CA LYS A 126 -14.37 -12.43 -9.78
C LYS A 126 -13.70 -11.08 -9.47
N VAL A 127 -14.26 -9.96 -9.91
CA VAL A 127 -13.66 -8.61 -9.73
C VAL A 127 -13.25 -8.34 -8.27
N GLY A 128 -14.12 -8.64 -7.30
CA GLY A 128 -13.80 -8.45 -5.86
C GLY A 128 -12.61 -9.29 -5.40
N LYS A 129 -12.51 -10.55 -5.80
CA LYS A 129 -11.37 -11.41 -5.48
C LYS A 129 -10.06 -10.88 -6.07
N MET A 130 -10.14 -10.24 -7.25
CA MET A 130 -8.98 -9.68 -7.92
C MET A 130 -8.47 -8.41 -7.24
N TYR A 131 -9.35 -7.59 -6.67
CA TYR A 131 -8.95 -6.48 -5.80
C TYR A 131 -8.14 -7.00 -4.61
N ASP A 132 -8.57 -8.10 -3.97
CA ASP A 132 -7.86 -8.68 -2.83
C ASP A 132 -6.50 -9.27 -3.24
N GLU A 133 -6.41 -9.94 -4.37
CA GLU A 133 -5.15 -10.48 -4.92
C GLU A 133 -4.17 -9.37 -5.37
N CYS A 134 -4.67 -8.18 -5.69
CA CYS A 134 -3.88 -7.00 -6.08
C CYS A 134 -3.73 -5.97 -4.96
N SER A 135 -4.04 -6.35 -3.71
CA SER A 135 -3.96 -5.46 -2.55
C SER A 135 -2.99 -5.97 -1.50
N VAL A 136 -2.21 -5.04 -0.95
CA VAL A 136 -1.24 -5.30 0.10
C VAL A 136 -1.40 -4.28 1.21
N ARG A 137 -1.32 -4.75 2.46
CA ARG A 137 -1.27 -3.90 3.64
C ARG A 137 0.16 -3.83 4.13
N ILE A 138 0.62 -2.62 4.44
CA ILE A 138 1.99 -2.37 4.87
C ILE A 138 1.93 -1.57 6.16
N SER A 139 2.46 -2.16 7.23
CA SER A 139 2.57 -1.53 8.54
C SER A 139 3.99 -1.07 8.80
N PHE A 140 4.14 0.09 9.45
CA PHE A 140 5.43 0.70 9.75
C PHE A 140 5.78 0.53 11.22
N GLY A 141 6.87 -0.18 11.51
CA GLY A 141 7.45 -0.33 12.84
C GLY A 141 6.81 -1.37 13.77
N LYS A 142 5.56 -1.77 13.53
CA LYS A 142 4.87 -2.82 14.32
C LYS A 142 4.16 -3.83 13.43
N PRO A 143 4.15 -5.14 13.74
CA PRO A 143 3.33 -6.10 13.00
C PRO A 143 1.83 -5.81 13.17
N PHE A 144 1.03 -6.30 12.22
CA PHE A 144 -0.42 -6.28 12.32
C PHE A 144 -0.90 -7.19 13.45
N GLU A 145 -1.89 -6.72 14.20
CA GLU A 145 -2.63 -7.48 15.19
C GLU A 145 -4.01 -7.84 14.61
N LYS A 146 -4.42 -9.10 14.70
CA LYS A 146 -5.75 -9.55 14.29
C LYS A 146 -6.79 -8.98 15.27
N SER A 147 -7.84 -8.37 14.74
CA SER A 147 -8.95 -7.84 15.52
C SER A 147 -10.27 -8.36 14.96
N ASN A 148 -11.10 -8.93 15.83
CA ASN A 148 -12.46 -9.35 15.51
C ASN A 148 -13.49 -8.24 15.77
N GLU A 149 -13.06 -7.12 16.33
CA GLU A 149 -13.93 -5.99 16.68
C GLU A 149 -14.22 -5.10 15.47
N PHE A 150 -13.32 -5.11 14.48
CA PHE A 150 -13.40 -4.24 13.32
C PHE A 150 -13.48 -5.06 12.04
N GLU A 151 -14.32 -4.63 11.09
CA GLU A 151 -14.44 -5.27 9.78
C GLU A 151 -13.11 -5.35 9.02
N ILE A 152 -12.19 -4.42 9.31
CA ILE A 152 -10.87 -4.38 8.68
C ILE A 152 -9.98 -5.57 9.07
N GLY A 153 -10.30 -6.27 10.17
CA GLY A 153 -9.72 -7.56 10.58
C GLY A 153 -8.29 -7.50 11.13
N PHE A 154 -7.49 -6.51 10.72
CA PHE A 154 -6.11 -6.33 11.16
C PHE A 154 -5.83 -4.85 11.41
N ILE A 155 -5.15 -4.55 12.51
CA ILE A 155 -4.82 -3.18 12.91
C ILE A 155 -3.34 -3.04 13.23
N SER A 156 -2.83 -1.83 13.06
CA SER A 156 -1.49 -1.40 13.47
C SER A 156 -1.52 0.11 13.76
N PRO A 157 -0.65 0.67 14.61
CA PRO A 157 -0.63 2.10 14.89
C PRO A 157 -0.48 2.99 13.66
N CYS A 158 0.27 2.57 12.63
CA CYS A 158 0.53 3.35 11.42
C CYS A 158 0.72 2.42 10.22
N TRP A 159 -0.22 2.43 9.27
CA TRP A 159 -0.18 1.51 8.14
C TRP A 159 -0.96 2.01 6.92
N ILE A 160 -0.69 1.42 5.76
CA ILE A 160 -1.39 1.72 4.50
C ILE A 160 -1.99 0.45 3.89
N GLU A 161 -3.08 0.61 3.14
CA GLU A 161 -3.55 -0.39 2.18
C GLU A 161 -3.30 0.15 0.77
N MET A 162 -2.53 -0.60 -0.02
CA MET A 162 -2.19 -0.25 -1.40
C MET A 162 -2.83 -1.27 -2.34
N THR A 163 -3.52 -0.78 -3.37
CA THR A 163 -4.17 -1.60 -4.38
C THR A 163 -3.64 -1.24 -5.77
N LEU A 164 -3.23 -2.24 -6.55
CA LEU A 164 -2.85 -2.09 -7.95
C LEU A 164 -4.11 -2.07 -8.83
N THR A 165 -4.60 -0.87 -9.17
CA THR A 165 -5.89 -0.66 -9.84
C THR A 165 -5.85 -0.81 -11.36
N ARG A 166 -4.69 -0.59 -12.00
CA ARG A 166 -4.58 -0.67 -13.46
C ARG A 166 -4.97 -2.02 -14.04
N ILE A 167 -4.63 -3.12 -13.36
CA ILE A 167 -5.01 -4.47 -13.78
C ILE A 167 -6.51 -4.68 -13.56
N VAL A 168 -7.03 -4.11 -12.48
CA VAL A 168 -8.44 -4.23 -12.14
C VAL A 168 -9.34 -3.58 -13.18
N ASN A 169 -8.99 -2.39 -13.61
CA ASN A 169 -9.78 -1.67 -14.59
C ASN A 169 -9.62 -2.21 -16.02
N PHE A 170 -8.43 -2.73 -16.39
CA PHE A 170 -8.25 -3.38 -17.69
C PHE A 170 -9.22 -4.55 -17.92
N ASN A 171 -9.63 -5.25 -16.86
CA ASN A 171 -10.58 -6.37 -16.95
C ASN A 171 -12.05 -5.94 -16.86
N LEU A 172 -12.36 -4.67 -16.58
CA LEU A 172 -13.74 -4.14 -16.61
C LEU A 172 -14.12 -3.58 -17.99
N GLU A 173 -13.13 -3.20 -18.80
CA GLU A 173 -13.32 -2.63 -20.13
C GLU A 173 -13.29 -3.69 -21.26
N ASN A 174 -12.95 -4.95 -20.96
CA ASN A 174 -12.93 -6.09 -21.89
C ASN A 174 -13.99 -7.14 -21.50
#